data_AF-A0A1F6CZ10-F1
#
_entry.id   AF-A0A1F6CZ10-F1
#
_cell.length_a   1.000
_cell.length_b   1.000
_cell.length_c   1.000
_cell.angle_alpha   90.00
_cell.angle_beta   90.00
_cell.angle_gamma   90.00
#
_symmetry.space_group_name_H-M   'P 1'
#
loop_
_entity.id
_entity.type
_entity.pdbx_description
1 polymer ?
#
loop_
_entity_poly.entity_id
_entity_poly.type
_entity_poly.pdbx_seq_one_letter_code
_entity_poly.pdbx_strand_id
1 'polypeptide(L)'
;MELKGARSLFELEDIYGIRVLVSQIQEVYAALEVMSEAFPGYLDHDYIKTPKTRPDKPALKGKSLRLLQFIAYKDGIPFEIQITTHEYHRNNEALHRQYHAEKYG
;
A
#
# COMPACT_ATOMS: atom_id res chain seq x y z
N MET A 1 -15.24 18.40 0.52
CA MET A 1 -14.92 17.12 -0.15
C MET A 1 -15.91 16.09 0.35
N GLU A 2 -17.02 15.89 -0.36
CA GLU A 2 -17.97 14.82 -0.01
C GLU A 2 -17.38 13.49 -0.48
N LEU A 3 -17.13 12.59 0.48
CA LEU A 3 -16.74 11.21 0.19
C LEU A 3 -17.98 10.50 -0.36
N LYS A 4 -18.10 10.42 -1.69
CA LYS A 4 -19.20 9.69 -2.35
C LYS A 4 -19.20 8.22 -1.91
N GLY A 5 -20.11 7.86 -1.02
CA GLY A 5 -20.47 6.47 -0.69
C GLY A 5 -20.23 6.01 0.74
N ALA A 6 -19.46 6.72 1.56
CA ALA A 6 -19.27 6.37 2.98
C ALA A 6 -20.27 7.16 3.84
N ARG A 7 -21.16 6.45 4.56
CA ARG A 7 -22.13 7.09 5.47
C ARG A 7 -21.51 7.46 6.81
N SER A 8 -20.35 6.87 7.13
CA SER A 8 -19.57 7.13 8.34
C SER A 8 -18.08 6.94 8.07
N LEU A 9 -17.22 7.72 8.75
CA LEU A 9 -15.77 7.55 8.69
C LEU A 9 -15.37 6.11 9.03
N PHE A 10 -16.07 5.49 9.99
CA PHE A 10 -15.82 4.13 10.48
C PHE A 10 -16.14 3.01 9.46
N GLU A 11 -16.80 3.32 8.34
CA GLU A 11 -17.03 2.36 7.26
C GLU A 11 -15.84 2.29 6.27
N LEU A 12 -14.85 3.17 6.43
CA LEU A 12 -13.64 3.15 5.64
C LEU A 12 -12.69 2.09 6.22
N GLU A 13 -12.42 1.03 5.46
CA GLU A 13 -11.52 -0.05 5.86
C GLU A 13 -10.04 0.39 5.94
N ASP A 14 -9.71 1.57 5.42
CA ASP A 14 -8.35 2.04 5.18
C ASP A 14 -8.02 3.36 5.91
N ILE A 15 -8.68 3.62 7.06
CA ILE A 15 -8.41 4.83 7.88
C ILE A 15 -7.02 4.78 8.52
N TYR A 16 -6.64 3.59 8.97
CA TYR A 16 -5.39 3.35 9.68
C TYR A 16 -4.45 2.58 8.76
N GLY A 17 -3.35 3.23 8.40
CA GLY A 17 -2.29 2.65 7.57
C GLY A 17 -0.93 2.82 8.23
N ILE A 18 -0.15 1.74 8.29
CA ILE A 18 1.25 1.75 8.70
C ILE A 18 2.09 1.46 7.47
N ARG A 19 3.16 2.24 7.27
CA ARG A 19 4.16 1.93 6.24
C ARG A 19 5.50 1.57 6.87
N VAL A 20 5.97 0.37 6.57
CA VAL A 20 7.27 -0.15 6.98
C VAL A 20 8.25 0.01 5.83
N LEU A 21 9.35 0.71 6.11
CA LEU A 21 10.43 0.93 5.15
C LEU A 21 11.64 0.11 5.56
N VAL A 22 12.12 -0.73 4.64
CA VAL A 22 13.32 -1.56 4.83
C VAL A 22 14.38 -1.22 3.78
N SER A 23 15.58 -1.78 3.94
CA SER A 23 16.70 -1.48 3.04
C SER A 23 16.68 -2.40 1.81
N GLN A 24 16.36 -3.68 1.99
CA GLN A 24 16.44 -4.71 0.96
C GLN A 24 15.12 -5.44 0.75
N ILE A 25 14.96 -6.08 -0.42
CA ILE A 25 13.73 -6.78 -0.79
C ILE A 25 13.48 -8.00 0.11
N GLN A 26 14.54 -8.69 0.54
CA GLN A 26 14.45 -9.85 1.42
C GLN A 26 13.82 -9.47 2.77
N GLU A 27 14.16 -8.29 3.28
CA GLU A 27 13.62 -7.75 4.54
C GLU A 27 12.13 -7.44 4.44
N VAL A 28 11.60 -7.22 3.23
CA VAL A 28 10.16 -6.98 3.03
C VAL A 28 9.35 -8.22 3.42
N TYR A 29 9.82 -9.41 3.01
CA TYR A 29 9.16 -10.68 3.34
C TYR A 29 9.41 -11.10 4.78
N ALA A 30 10.61 -10.84 5.33
CA ALA A 30 10.88 -11.05 6.75
C ALA A 30 9.99 -10.17 7.65
N ALA A 31 9.78 -8.90 7.26
CA ALA A 31 8.85 -8.03 7.98
C ALA A 31 7.40 -8.52 7.87
N LEU A 32 6.97 -9.05 6.72
CA LEU A 32 5.64 -9.66 6.58
C LEU A 32 5.46 -10.83 7.56
N GLU A 33 6.44 -11.72 7.66
CA GLU A 33 6.42 -12.87 8.57
C GLU A 33 6.18 -12.42 10.02
N VAL A 34 7.03 -11.51 10.53
CA VAL A 34 6.90 -10.94 11.88
C VAL A 34 5.53 -10.27 12.10
N MET A 35 5.04 -9.50 11.12
CA MET A 35 3.74 -8.83 11.24
C MET A 35 2.57 -9.82 11.26
N SER A 36 2.66 -10.89 10.47
CA SER A 36 1.64 -11.94 10.40
C SER A 36 1.57 -12.80 11.66
N GLU A 37 2.68 -12.92 12.41
CA GLU A 37 2.70 -13.55 13.73
C GLU A 37 2.11 -12.62 14.81
N ALA A 38 2.37 -11.31 14.69
CA ALA A 38 1.95 -10.31 15.68
C ALA A 38 0.46 -9.95 15.56
N PHE A 39 -0.10 -9.98 14.34
CA PHE A 39 -1.47 -9.55 14.09
C PHE A 39 -2.23 -10.57 13.22
N PRO A 40 -3.48 -10.93 13.59
CA PRO A 40 -4.34 -11.69 12.70
C PRO A 40 -4.61 -10.86 11.44
N GLY A 41 -4.55 -11.50 10.27
CA GLY A 41 -4.70 -10.80 9.01
C GLY A 41 -4.43 -11.68 7.80
N TYR A 42 -4.39 -11.06 6.62
CA TYR A 42 -4.06 -11.73 5.38
C TYR A 42 -3.27 -10.82 4.44
N LEU A 43 -2.44 -11.44 3.60
CA LEU A 43 -1.76 -10.75 2.52
C LEU A 43 -2.77 -10.48 1.40
N ASP A 44 -3.09 -9.21 1.18
CA ASP A 44 -4.06 -8.78 0.18
C ASP A 44 -3.39 -8.65 -1.20
N HIS A 45 -2.22 -7.99 -1.25
CA HIS A 45 -1.47 -7.83 -2.49
C HIS A 45 0.05 -7.97 -2.30
N ASP A 46 0.68 -8.72 -3.21
CA ASP A 46 2.13 -8.74 -3.40
C ASP A 46 2.51 -8.04 -4.71
N TYR A 47 2.74 -6.72 -4.64
CA TYR A 47 3.24 -5.94 -5.78
C TYR A 47 4.76 -5.95 -5.90
N ILE A 48 5.48 -6.65 -5.01
CA ILE A 48 6.90 -6.93 -5.23
C ILE A 48 7.03 -8.00 -6.31
N LYS A 49 6.23 -9.07 -6.18
CA LYS A 49 6.15 -10.19 -7.14
C LYS A 49 5.39 -9.83 -8.40
N THR A 50 4.24 -9.15 -8.26
CA THR A 50 3.39 -8.76 -9.39
C THR A 50 3.21 -7.24 -9.41
N PRO A 51 4.20 -6.48 -9.89
CA PRO A 51 4.17 -5.02 -9.81
C PRO A 51 2.95 -4.43 -10.49
N LYS A 52 2.28 -3.51 -9.80
CA LYS A 52 1.12 -2.81 -10.36
C LYS A 52 1.59 -1.71 -11.29
N THR A 53 1.27 -1.88 -12.57
CA THR A 53 1.61 -0.95 -13.65
C THR A 53 0.38 -0.13 -14.07
N ARG A 54 0.63 0.92 -14.86
CA ARG A 54 -0.39 1.76 -15.50
C ARG A 54 -0.09 1.85 -17.00
N PRO A 55 -0.30 0.75 -17.75
CA PRO A 55 0.06 0.69 -19.17
C PRO A 55 -0.77 1.64 -20.04
N ASP A 56 -1.96 2.00 -19.58
CA ASP A 56 -2.89 2.96 -20.13
C ASP A 56 -2.43 4.43 -19.98
N LYS A 57 -1.38 4.69 -19.19
CA LYS A 57 -0.87 6.04 -18.90
C LYS A 57 0.55 6.23 -19.42
N PRO A 58 0.75 6.88 -20.58
CA PRO A 58 2.07 7.07 -21.19
C PRO A 58 3.09 7.78 -20.27
N ALA A 59 2.63 8.74 -19.46
CA ALA A 59 3.48 9.48 -18.50
C ALA A 59 3.97 8.61 -17.32
N LEU A 60 3.38 7.42 -17.13
CA LEU A 60 3.74 6.43 -16.11
C LEU A 60 4.45 5.20 -16.72
N LYS A 61 4.75 5.23 -18.02
CA LYS A 61 5.42 4.13 -18.71
C LYS A 61 6.78 3.84 -18.06
N GLY A 62 6.99 2.59 -17.65
CA GLY A 62 8.20 2.14 -16.96
C GLY A 62 8.18 2.32 -15.44
N LYS A 63 7.15 2.96 -14.87
CA LYS A 63 6.97 3.08 -13.43
C LYS A 63 6.03 1.98 -12.92
N SER A 64 6.35 1.40 -11.77
CA SER A 64 5.55 0.35 -11.14
C SER A 64 5.45 0.57 -9.64
N LEU A 65 4.26 0.38 -9.07
CA LEU A 65 4.06 0.35 -7.63
C LEU A 65 4.62 -0.98 -7.11
N ARG A 66 5.50 -0.91 -6.11
CA ARG A 66 6.17 -2.07 -5.52
C ARG A 66 6.11 -2.01 -4.00
N LEU A 67 5.26 -2.84 -3.41
CA LEU A 67 5.07 -3.00 -1.97
C LEU A 67 4.28 -4.28 -1.69
N LEU A 68 4.30 -4.77 -0.46
CA LEU A 68 3.31 -5.70 0.06
C LEU A 68 2.19 -4.93 0.75
N GLN A 69 0.93 -5.36 0.59
CA GLN A 69 -0.23 -4.90 1.37
C GLN A 69 -0.74 -6.06 2.22
N PHE A 70 -0.62 -5.92 3.53
CA PHE A 70 -1.15 -6.86 4.50
C PHE A 70 -2.28 -6.18 5.28
N ILE A 71 -3.47 -6.79 5.28
CA ILE A 71 -4.61 -6.29 6.05
C ILE A 71 -4.60 -6.99 7.40
N ALA A 72 -4.26 -6.21 8.43
CA ALA A 72 -4.15 -6.65 9.80
C ALA A 72 -5.38 -6.23 10.62
N TYR A 73 -5.66 -6.95 11.70
CA TYR A 73 -6.76 -6.64 12.60
C TYR A 73 -6.25 -6.49 14.03
N LYS A 74 -6.72 -5.46 14.72
CA LYS A 74 -6.52 -5.27 16.16
C LYS A 74 -7.86 -4.90 16.79
N ASP A 75 -8.28 -5.67 17.79
CA ASP A 75 -9.56 -5.47 18.49
C ASP A 75 -10.77 -5.39 17.52
N GLY A 76 -10.73 -6.16 16.43
CA GLY A 76 -11.76 -6.18 15.40
C GLY A 76 -11.71 -5.02 14.40
N ILE A 77 -10.75 -4.10 14.53
CA ILE A 77 -10.57 -2.96 13.64
C ILE A 77 -9.52 -3.31 12.58
N PRO A 78 -9.83 -3.23 11.28
CA PRO A 78 -8.86 -3.43 10.22
C PRO A 78 -7.91 -2.23 10.10
N PHE A 79 -6.65 -2.52 9.76
CA PHE A 79 -5.67 -1.53 9.37
C PHE A 79 -4.72 -2.11 8.32
N GLU A 80 -4.27 -1.27 7.39
CA GLU A 80 -3.37 -1.69 6.33
C GLU A 80 -1.91 -1.55 6.76
N ILE A 81 -1.10 -2.59 6.54
CA ILE A 81 0.35 -2.55 6.66
C ILE A 81 0.95 -2.63 5.25
N GLN A 82 1.60 -1.55 4.83
CA GLN A 82 2.37 -1.49 3.60
C GLN A 82 3.85 -1.70 3.87
N ILE A 83 4.46 -2.70 3.25
CA ILE A 83 5.89 -3.00 3.44
C ILE A 83 6.61 -2.79 2.12
N THR A 84 7.67 -1.97 2.13
CA THR A 84 8.43 -1.66 0.91
C THR A 84 9.87 -1.25 1.23
N THR A 85 10.74 -1.18 0.22
CA THR A 85 12.09 -0.64 0.42
C THR A 85 12.09 0.88 0.38
N HIS A 86 13.12 1.52 0.95
CA HIS A 86 13.29 2.97 0.80
C HIS A 86 13.36 3.43 -0.67
N GLU A 87 13.98 2.64 -1.54
CA GLU A 87 14.06 2.93 -2.98
C GLU A 87 12.68 2.86 -3.64
N TYR A 88 11.95 1.78 -3.40
CA TYR A 88 10.61 1.59 -3.95
C TYR A 88 9.63 2.62 -3.38
N HIS A 89 9.74 2.99 -2.11
CA HIS A 89 8.95 4.07 -1.54
C HIS A 89 9.11 5.39 -2.29
N ARG A 90 10.35 5.81 -2.60
CA ARG A 90 10.58 7.05 -3.37
C ARG A 90 9.89 7.00 -4.74
N ASN A 91 9.95 5.85 -5.42
CA ASN A 91 9.28 5.65 -6.71
C ASN A 91 7.76 5.63 -6.57
N ASN A 92 7.23 4.96 -5.53
CA ASN A 92 5.81 4.87 -5.23
C ASN A 92 5.22 6.25 -4.90
N GLU A 93 5.91 7.11 -4.16
CA GLU A 93 5.45 8.47 -3.84
C GLU A 93 5.41 9.38 -5.08
N ALA A 94 6.38 9.25 -5.98
CA ALA A 94 6.34 9.96 -7.25
C ALA A 94 5.12 9.54 -8.10
N LEU A 95 4.82 8.24 -8.14
CA LEU A 95 3.62 7.71 -8.78
C LEU A 95 2.33 8.21 -8.13
N HIS A 96 2.29 8.19 -6.79
CA HIS A 96 1.13 8.56 -6.01
C HIS A 96 0.77 10.04 -6.21
N ARG A 97 1.76 10.94 -6.12
CA ARG A 97 1.55 12.38 -6.37
C ARG A 97 0.98 12.66 -7.75
N GLN A 98 1.51 12.00 -8.78
CA GLN A 98 1.02 12.16 -10.15
C GLN A 98 -0.41 11.64 -10.31
N TYR A 99 -0.74 10.49 -9.72
CA TYR A 99 -2.10 9.97 -9.72
C TYR A 99 -3.10 10.93 -9.08
N HIS A 100 -2.75 11.53 -7.94
CA HIS A 100 -3.62 12.49 -7.26
C HIS A 100 -3.81 13.77 -8.05
N ALA A 101 -2.73 14.32 -8.62
CA ALA A 101 -2.82 15.50 -9.49
C ALA A 101 -3.72 15.26 -10.70
N GLU A 102 -3.65 14.09 -11.33
CA GLU A 102 -4.49 13.76 -12.50
C GLU A 102 -5.96 13.49 -12.13
N LYS A 103 -6.23 12.93 -10.94
CA LYS A 103 -7.59 12.52 -10.55
C LYS A 103 -8.38 13.63 -9.86
N TYR A 104 -7.70 14.53 -9.14
CA TYR A 104 -8.31 15.53 -8.28
C TYR A 104 -7.85 16.96 -8.55
N GLY A 105 -6.85 17.16 -9.43
CA GLY A 105 -6.39 18.47 -9.88
C GLY A 105 -7.25 19.08 -10.97
#